data_AF-A0AAN8FZI3-F1
#
_entry.id   AF-A0AAN8FZI3-F1
#
_cell.length_a   1.000
_cell.length_b   1.000
_cell.length_c   1.000
_cell.angle_alpha   90.00
_cell.angle_beta   90.00
_cell.angle_gamma   90.00
#
_symmetry.space_group_name_H-M   'P 1'
#
loop_
_entity.id
_entity.type
_entity.pdbx_description
1 polymer ?
#
loop_
_entity_poly.entity_id
_entity_poly.type
_entity_poly.pdbx_seq_one_letter_code
_entity_poly.pdbx_strand_id
1 'polypeptide(L)'
;RIAKRLQDLNRSWSGDRVFQESRKIVGGIVQNILFKEYLPKMLGVAHPKVIGEYRGYDRNVDATIANEFTTSAFRFGHGMIEEFYKRLDFSGGNISHGGFFFGEGVFKSSKILFE
;
A
#
# COMPACT_ATOMS: atom_id res chain seq x y z
N ARG A 1 -7.19 -9.07 11.98
CA ARG A 1 -8.51 -9.37 11.37
C ARG A 1 -8.52 -10.68 10.56
N ILE A 2 -7.71 -10.82 9.51
CA ILE A 2 -7.70 -12.02 8.62
C ILE A 2 -7.31 -13.28 9.41
N ALA A 3 -6.19 -13.24 10.13
CA ALA A 3 -5.72 -14.36 10.97
C ALA A 3 -6.79 -14.89 11.93
N LYS A 4 -7.46 -14.01 12.66
CA LYS A 4 -8.56 -14.37 13.56
C LYS A 4 -9.66 -15.14 12.83
N ARG A 5 -10.14 -14.63 11.69
CA ARG A 5 -11.16 -15.31 10.88
C ARG A 5 -10.69 -16.67 10.36
N LEU A 6 -9.43 -16.78 9.93
CA LEU A 6 -8.87 -18.05 9.48
C LEU A 6 -8.75 -19.08 10.61
N GLN A 7 -8.37 -18.65 11.81
CA GLN A 7 -8.34 -19.51 13.01
C GLN A 7 -9.74 -19.97 13.41
N ASP A 8 -10.73 -19.07 13.36
CA ASP A 8 -12.11 -19.40 13.72
C ASP A 8 -12.71 -20.45 12.76
N LEU A 9 -12.42 -20.31 11.46
CA LEU A 9 -12.83 -21.26 10.41
C LEU A 9 -12.05 -22.58 10.47
N ASN A 10 -10.77 -22.52 10.85
CA ASN A 10 -9.85 -23.65 10.83
C ASN A 10 -9.24 -23.83 12.22
N ARG A 11 -10.05 -24.27 13.19
CA ARG A 11 -9.64 -24.36 14.60
C ARG A 11 -8.42 -25.24 14.85
N SER A 12 -8.15 -26.20 13.97
CA SER A 12 -7.00 -27.12 14.05
C SER A 12 -5.71 -26.57 13.45
N TRP A 13 -5.74 -25.41 12.77
CA TRP A 13 -4.52 -24.84 12.20
C TRP A 13 -3.58 -24.34 13.30
N SER A 14 -2.29 -24.58 13.11
CA SER A 14 -1.23 -23.98 13.93
C SER A 14 -1.11 -22.47 13.68
N GLY A 15 -0.51 -21.77 14.64
CA GLY A 15 -0.23 -20.32 14.51
C GLY A 15 0.57 -19.99 13.26
N ASP A 16 1.58 -20.80 12.91
CA ASP A 16 2.40 -20.60 11.71
C ASP A 16 1.57 -20.69 10.43
N ARG A 17 0.67 -21.67 10.34
CA ARG A 17 -0.20 -21.80 9.17
C ARG A 17 -1.14 -20.61 9.06
N VAL A 18 -1.75 -20.18 10.18
CA VAL A 18 -2.61 -19.00 10.20
C VAL A 18 -1.85 -17.74 9.78
N PHE A 19 -0.60 -17.58 10.24
CA PHE A 19 0.25 -16.46 9.84
C PHE A 19 0.56 -16.48 8.34
N GLN A 20 1.04 -17.60 7.79
CA GLN A 20 1.43 -17.67 6.38
C GLN A 20 0.23 -17.50 5.44
N GLU A 21 -0.92 -18.10 5.76
CA GLU A 21 -2.14 -17.91 4.94
C GLU A 21 -2.66 -16.47 5.03
N SER A 22 -2.60 -15.85 6.21
CA SER A 22 -2.93 -14.43 6.36
C SER A 22 -1.99 -13.54 5.54
N ARG A 23 -0.69 -13.81 5.59
CA ARG A 23 0.35 -13.08 4.85
C ARG A 23 0.14 -13.22 3.34
N LYS A 24 -0.17 -14.42 2.86
CA LYS A 24 -0.48 -14.71 1.46
C LYS A 24 -1.68 -13.89 0.97
N ILE A 25 -2.76 -13.83 1.75
CA ILE A 25 -3.95 -13.03 1.41
C ILE A 25 -3.61 -11.54 1.38
N VAL A 26 -2.89 -11.02 2.38
CA VAL A 26 -2.47 -9.60 2.40
C VAL A 26 -1.61 -9.27 1.18
N GLY A 27 -0.67 -10.16 0.81
CA GLY A 27 0.11 -10.01 -0.43
C GLY A 27 -0.76 -9.92 -1.68
N GLY A 28 -1.77 -10.79 -1.80
CA GLY A 28 -2.74 -10.75 -2.89
C GLY A 28 -3.56 -9.46 -2.93
N ILE A 29 -3.96 -8.92 -1.77
CA ILE A 29 -4.66 -7.63 -1.68
C ILE A 29 -3.78 -6.49 -2.18
N VAL A 30 -2.52 -6.43 -1.72
CA VAL A 30 -1.56 -5.40 -2.16
C VAL A 30 -1.35 -5.47 -3.67
N GLN A 31 -1.15 -6.68 -4.22
CA GLN A 31 -1.02 -6.87 -5.67
C GLN A 31 -2.27 -6.44 -6.43
N ASN A 32 -3.47 -6.78 -5.94
CA ASN A 32 -4.72 -6.40 -6.59
C ASN A 32 -4.89 -4.88 -6.64
N ILE A 33 -4.71 -4.19 -5.51
CA ILE A 33 -4.80 -2.72 -5.44
C ILE A 33 -3.75 -2.10 -6.38
N LEU A 34 -2.51 -2.60 -6.36
CA LEU A 34 -1.44 -2.07 -7.19
C LEU A 34 -1.75 -2.18 -8.69
N PHE A 35 -2.06 -3.39 -9.17
CA PHE A 35 -2.21 -3.65 -10.61
C PHE A 35 -3.59 -3.28 -11.17
N LYS A 36 -4.65 -3.34 -10.36
CA LYS A 36 -6.02 -3.05 -10.82
C LYS A 36 -6.48 -1.62 -10.56
N GLU A 37 -5.93 -0.95 -9.55
CA GLU A 37 -6.42 0.37 -9.14
C GLU A 37 -5.36 1.48 -9.27
N TYR A 38 -4.13 1.22 -8.83
CA TYR A 38 -3.07 2.24 -8.80
C TYR A 38 -2.39 2.44 -10.16
N LEU A 39 -1.80 1.38 -10.73
CA LEU A 39 -1.04 1.46 -11.98
C LEU A 39 -1.87 1.96 -13.17
N PRO A 40 -3.15 1.57 -13.36
CA PRO A 40 -3.95 2.12 -14.46
C PRO A 40 -4.15 3.63 -14.38
N LYS A 41 -4.33 4.17 -13.16
CA LYS A 41 -4.49 5.62 -12.94
C LYS A 41 -3.17 6.36 -13.10
N MET A 42 -2.07 5.79 -12.64
CA MET A 42 -0.74 6.39 -12.71
C MET A 42 -0.20 6.42 -14.15
N LEU A 43 -0.32 5.30 -14.89
CA LEU A 43 0.23 5.17 -16.25
C LEU A 43 -0.73 5.69 -17.33
N GLY A 44 -2.03 5.80 -17.03
CA GLY A 44 -3.05 6.26 -17.96
C GLY A 44 -3.03 5.49 -19.29
N VAL A 45 -2.95 6.22 -20.40
CA VAL A 45 -2.94 5.64 -21.76
C VAL A 45 -1.75 4.73 -22.03
N ALA A 46 -0.66 4.83 -21.25
CA ALA A 46 0.50 3.97 -21.39
C ALA A 46 0.30 2.58 -20.74
N HIS A 47 -0.68 2.42 -19.85
CA HIS A 47 -0.88 1.18 -19.08
C HIS A 47 -0.98 -0.08 -19.97
N PRO A 48 -1.78 -0.11 -21.06
CA PRO A 48 -1.89 -1.32 -21.90
C PRO A 48 -0.58 -1.70 -22.60
N LYS A 49 0.27 -0.71 -22.90
CA LYS A 49 1.58 -0.92 -23.55
C LYS A 49 2.66 -1.34 -22.56
N VAL A 50 2.66 -0.78 -21.36
CA VAL A 50 3.72 -0.99 -20.35
C VAL A 50 3.47 -2.22 -19.50
N ILE A 51 2.23 -2.40 -19.03
CA ILE A 51 1.85 -3.51 -18.13
C ILE A 51 1.05 -4.57 -18.89
N GLY A 52 0.04 -4.15 -19.65
CA GLY A 52 -0.80 -5.05 -20.45
C GLY A 52 -1.56 -6.10 -19.65
N GLU A 53 -2.04 -7.13 -20.35
CA GLU A 53 -2.72 -8.28 -19.74
C GLU A 53 -1.71 -9.29 -19.18
N TYR A 54 -2.02 -9.87 -18.02
CA TYR A 54 -1.21 -10.91 -17.43
C TYR A 54 -1.36 -12.23 -18.20
N ARG A 55 -0.24 -12.78 -18.67
CA ARG A 55 -0.20 -14.00 -19.50
C ARG A 55 0.22 -15.27 -18.76
N GLY A 56 0.32 -15.19 -17.43
CA GLY A 56 0.83 -16.28 -16.60
C GLY A 56 2.28 -16.06 -16.17
N TYR A 57 2.79 -16.98 -15.34
CA TYR A 57 4.14 -16.93 -14.83
C TYR A 57 5.15 -17.35 -15.90
N ASP A 58 6.22 -16.56 -16.06
CA ASP A 58 7.37 -16.90 -16.88
C ASP A 58 8.62 -16.92 -16.00
N ARG A 59 9.28 -18.08 -15.92
CA ARG A 59 10.49 -18.30 -15.12
C ARG A 59 11.74 -17.57 -15.66
N ASN A 60 11.69 -17.07 -16.88
CA ASN A 60 12.81 -16.40 -17.53
C ASN A 60 12.76 -14.87 -17.37
N VAL A 61 11.68 -14.33 -16.78
CA VAL A 61 11.58 -12.90 -16.47
C VAL A 61 12.49 -12.57 -15.29
N ASP A 62 13.34 -11.57 -15.46
CA ASP A 62 14.10 -10.97 -14.36
C ASP A 62 13.15 -10.12 -13.49
N ALA A 63 13.00 -10.53 -12.24
CA ALA A 63 12.15 -9.86 -11.25
C ALA A 63 12.92 -8.88 -10.34
N THR A 64 14.18 -8.61 -10.63
CA THR A 64 14.98 -7.62 -9.89
C THR A 64 14.50 -6.20 -10.18
N ILE A 65 14.82 -5.28 -9.28
CA ILE A 65 14.46 -3.87 -9.42
C ILE A 65 15.61 -3.12 -10.07
N ALA A 66 15.32 -2.43 -11.18
CA ALA A 66 16.29 -1.58 -11.86
C ALA A 66 16.75 -0.41 -10.98
N ASN A 67 18.02 -0.02 -11.10
CA ASN A 67 18.60 1.06 -10.31
C ASN A 67 17.93 2.42 -10.61
N GLU A 68 17.59 2.67 -11.87
CA GLU A 68 16.90 3.87 -12.32
C GLU A 68 15.52 4.00 -11.68
N PHE A 69 14.86 2.87 -11.41
CA PHE A 69 13.53 2.86 -10.77
C PHE A 69 13.61 3.38 -9.32
N THR A 70 14.58 2.91 -8.54
CA THR A 70 14.71 3.27 -7.11
C THR A 70 15.37 4.63 -6.88
N THR A 71 16.35 4.98 -7.70
CA THR A 71 17.13 6.21 -7.52
C THR A 71 16.44 7.45 -8.07
N SER A 72 15.61 7.30 -9.11
CA SER A 72 14.99 8.43 -9.80
C SER A 72 13.50 8.22 -10.06
N ALA A 73 13.12 7.26 -10.92
CA ALA A 73 11.78 7.24 -11.53
C ALA A 73 10.64 7.14 -10.50
N PHE A 74 10.75 6.21 -9.53
CA PHE A 74 9.68 6.03 -8.54
C PHE A 74 9.64 7.13 -7.46
N ARG A 75 10.58 8.08 -7.48
CA ARG A 75 10.53 9.30 -6.65
C ARG A 75 9.58 10.36 -7.22
N PHE A 76 8.92 10.12 -8.36
CA PHE A 76 7.89 11.03 -8.88
C PHE A 76 6.82 11.37 -7.81
N GLY A 77 6.55 10.44 -6.89
CA GLY A 77 5.63 10.63 -5.78
C GLY A 77 6.00 11.77 -4.83
N HIS A 78 7.27 12.23 -4.80
CA HIS A 78 7.65 13.43 -4.05
C HIS A 78 6.96 14.70 -4.58
N GLY A 79 6.60 14.74 -5.87
CA GLY A 79 5.80 15.83 -6.44
C GLY A 79 4.32 15.78 -6.07
N MET A 80 3.88 14.75 -5.34
CA MET A 80 2.50 14.57 -4.88
C MET A 80 2.35 14.80 -3.36
N ILE A 81 3.42 15.25 -2.69
CA ILE A 81 3.40 15.52 -1.25
C ILE A 81 2.71 16.86 -1.01
N GLU A 82 1.67 16.84 -0.17
CA GLU A 82 1.01 18.05 0.31
C GLU A 82 1.80 18.67 1.47
N GLU A 83 1.83 20.00 1.52
CA GLU A 83 2.48 20.73 2.62
C GLU A 83 1.68 20.65 3.94
N PHE A 84 0.36 20.48 3.86
CA PHE A 84 -0.53 20.47 5.01
C PHE A 84 -1.48 19.28 4.98
N TYR A 85 -1.56 18.55 6.09
CA TYR A 85 -2.40 17.37 6.25
C TYR A 85 -3.61 17.70 7.14
N LYS A 86 -4.80 17.62 6.55
CA LYS A 86 -6.06 17.70 7.29
C LYS A 86 -6.28 16.41 8.07
N ARG A 87 -6.70 16.52 9.33
CA ARG A 87 -7.15 15.40 10.16
C ARG A 87 -8.64 15.53 10.39
N LEU A 88 -9.39 14.53 9.95
CA LEU A 88 -10.85 14.53 9.96
C LEU A 88 -11.41 13.57 11.00
N ASP A 89 -12.50 13.95 11.65
CA ASP A 89 -13.29 13.09 12.51
C ASP A 89 -14.27 12.21 11.69
N PHE A 90 -15.07 11.39 12.37
CA PHE A 90 -16.03 10.49 11.73
C PHE A 90 -17.18 11.21 11.01
N SER A 91 -17.41 12.49 11.30
CA SER A 91 -18.39 13.33 10.60
C SER A 91 -17.81 14.05 9.38
N GLY A 92 -16.50 13.94 9.16
CA GLY A 92 -15.77 14.68 8.12
C GLY A 92 -15.39 16.10 8.53
N GLY A 93 -15.60 16.48 9.80
CA GLY A 93 -15.13 17.73 10.39
C GLY A 93 -13.67 17.65 10.82
N ASN A 94 -13.06 18.76 11.20
CA ASN A 94 -11.69 18.76 11.74
C ASN A 94 -11.66 18.14 13.14
N ILE A 95 -10.64 17.32 13.44
CA ILE A 95 -10.41 16.87 14.82
C ILE A 95 -9.98 18.05 15.72
N SER A 96 -10.10 17.88 17.05
CA SER A 96 -9.74 18.89 18.05
C SER A 96 -8.30 19.38 17.95
N HIS A 97 -7.37 18.51 17.57
CA HIS A 97 -5.95 18.86 17.40
C HIS A 97 -5.63 19.50 16.04
N GLY A 98 -6.62 19.69 15.16
CA GLY A 98 -6.45 20.33 13.85
C GLY A 98 -5.59 19.53 12.86
N GLY A 99 -5.28 20.10 11.69
CA GLY A 99 -4.27 19.54 10.78
C GLY A 99 -2.85 19.95 11.17
N PHE A 100 -1.84 19.47 10.44
CA PHE A 100 -0.43 19.80 10.68
C PHE A 100 0.36 19.90 9.37
N PHE A 101 1.45 20.67 9.39
CA PHE A 101 2.35 20.77 8.24
C PHE A 101 3.21 19.51 8.11
N PHE A 102 3.54 19.09 6.89
CA PHE A 102 4.34 17.89 6.59
C PHE A 102 5.55 17.74 7.54
N GLY A 103 6.38 18.79 7.63
CA GLY A 103 7.59 18.78 8.45
C GLY A 103 7.35 18.62 9.96
N GLU A 104 6.15 18.91 10.44
CA GLU A 104 5.81 18.73 11.86
C GLU A 104 5.57 17.27 12.23
N GLY A 105 5.16 16.43 11.27
CA GLY A 105 4.87 15.01 11.48
C GLY A 105 6.04 14.07 11.21
N VAL A 106 7.08 14.53 10.50
CA VAL A 106 8.25 13.71 10.14
C VAL A 106 8.93 13.18 11.41
N PHE A 107 9.00 11.85 11.53
CA PHE A 107 9.55 11.11 12.67
C PHE A 107 8.87 11.39 14.03
N LYS A 108 7.63 11.90 14.06
CA LYS A 108 6.88 12.16 15.30
C LYS A 108 5.63 11.29 15.39
N SER A 109 5.80 10.02 15.74
CA SER A 109 4.66 9.08 15.85
C SER A 109 3.60 9.51 16.87
N SER A 110 4.00 10.24 17.92
CA SER A 110 3.06 10.79 18.91
C SER A 110 2.02 11.72 18.29
N LYS A 111 2.40 12.52 17.28
CA LYS A 111 1.50 13.40 16.53
C LYS A 111 0.40 12.65 15.76
N ILE A 112 0.66 11.39 15.42
CA ILE A 112 -0.29 10.54 14.69
C ILE A 112 -1.16 9.71 15.65
N LEU A 113 -0.59 9.29 16.78
CA LEU A 113 -1.23 8.32 17.68
C LEU A 113 -2.01 8.95 18.84
N PHE A 114 -1.58 10.12 19.33
CA PHE A 114 -2.07 10.68 20.60
C PHE A 114 -2.60 12.11 20.47
N GLU A 115 -2.37 12.74 19.32
CA GLU A 115 -2.92 14.04 18.94
C GLU A 115 -3.85 13.81 17.74
#